data_AF-A0AAD4BX65-F1
#
_entry.id   AF-A0AAD4BX65-F1
#
_cell.length_a   1.000
_cell.length_b   1.000
_cell.length_c   1.000
_cell.angle_alpha   90.00
_cell.angle_beta   90.00
_cell.angle_gamma   90.00
#
_symmetry.space_group_name_H-M   'P 1'
#
loop_
_entity.id
_entity.type
_entity.pdbx_description
1 polymer ?
#
loop_
_entity_poly.entity_id
_entity_poly.type
_entity_poly.pdbx_seq_one_letter_code
_entity_poly.pdbx_strand_id
1 'polypeptide(L)'
;MAFPHLSAYLNRSTKYLADGAVKILRMEGANPPNRAPITLLKLHTQQDVNEIATGCDADMGGTSTLNFALDTSPERNAGSGSPATAHFWGEMRLAVRPEFQGRIRGGYAGFRTKTRPTLFGEMCDDVSYHHYLALRLRLGGDPRTRNAYYVNLQTDGPVTTDLWQHRLYFKRNDGGWEDIFIPFNNFVLTNTGELVQHQMSMFRQRIRTVGISMLGGNSGVSGSYDLGIHSIRAVNEEDLSRPPCE
;
A
#
# COMPACT_ATOMS: atom_id res chain seq x y z
N MET A 1 -17.84 -27.62 -11.84
CA MET A 1 -17.18 -26.31 -11.81
C MET A 1 -17.93 -25.43 -10.83
N ALA A 2 -17.49 -25.38 -9.57
CA ALA A 2 -18.15 -24.61 -8.52
C ALA A 2 -17.67 -23.16 -8.56
N PHE A 3 -18.59 -22.19 -8.55
CA PHE A 3 -18.34 -20.75 -8.59
C PHE A 3 -17.87 -20.25 -7.20
N PRO A 4 -16.55 -20.10 -6.93
CA PRO A 4 -16.07 -19.71 -5.59
C PRO A 4 -16.22 -18.20 -5.37
N HIS A 5 -16.39 -17.44 -6.45
CA HIS A 5 -16.41 -15.98 -6.43
C HIS A 5 -17.83 -15.40 -6.21
N LEU A 6 -18.88 -16.10 -6.64
CA LEU A 6 -20.25 -15.56 -6.65
C LEU A 6 -20.78 -15.30 -5.23
N SER A 7 -20.49 -16.20 -4.29
CA SER A 7 -20.86 -16.04 -2.88
C SER A 7 -20.12 -14.87 -2.22
N ALA A 8 -18.84 -14.67 -2.55
CA ALA A 8 -18.06 -13.54 -2.07
C ALA A 8 -18.60 -12.20 -2.63
N TYR A 9 -19.00 -12.16 -3.91
CA TYR A 9 -19.65 -10.99 -4.51
C TYR A 9 -20.99 -10.66 -3.85
N LEU A 10 -21.84 -11.67 -3.62
CA LEU A 10 -23.14 -11.50 -2.96
C LEU A 10 -22.97 -11.03 -1.52
N ASN A 11 -22.09 -11.65 -0.74
CA ASN A 11 -21.81 -11.25 0.65
C ASN A 11 -21.26 -9.82 0.78
N ARG A 12 -20.43 -9.37 -0.17
CA ARG A 12 -19.94 -7.97 -0.20
C ARG A 12 -21.06 -7.01 -0.57
N SER A 13 -21.92 -7.39 -1.50
CA SER A 13 -23.05 -6.56 -1.94
C SER A 13 -24.11 -6.41 -0.83
N THR A 14 -24.43 -7.48 -0.11
CA THR A 14 -25.33 -7.40 1.06
C THR A 14 -24.75 -6.56 2.18
N LYS A 15 -23.44 -6.67 2.44
CA LYS A 15 -22.75 -5.80 3.40
C LYS A 15 -22.80 -4.33 2.99
N TYR A 16 -22.54 -4.01 1.72
CA TYR A 16 -22.60 -2.64 1.22
C TYR A 16 -24.00 -2.04 1.34
N LEU A 17 -25.04 -2.81 1.01
CA LEU A 17 -26.43 -2.39 1.18
C LEU A 17 -26.81 -2.21 2.65
N ALA A 18 -26.35 -3.10 3.53
CA ALA A 18 -26.57 -2.97 4.97
C ALA A 18 -25.88 -1.72 5.53
N ASP A 19 -24.60 -1.49 5.18
CA ASP A 19 -23.84 -0.31 5.60
C ASP A 19 -24.51 0.98 5.07
N GLY A 20 -24.98 0.98 3.82
CA GLY A 20 -25.74 2.09 3.24
C GLY A 20 -27.08 2.34 3.93
N ALA A 21 -27.83 1.29 4.27
CA ALA A 21 -29.10 1.39 5.00
C ALA A 21 -28.90 1.90 6.44
N VAL A 22 -27.86 1.43 7.13
CA VAL A 22 -27.48 1.92 8.46
C VAL A 22 -27.14 3.41 8.41
N LYS A 23 -26.40 3.86 7.38
CA LYS A 23 -26.04 5.26 7.19
C LYS A 23 -27.26 6.18 7.01
N ILE A 24 -28.27 5.72 6.27
CA ILE A 24 -29.53 6.43 6.06
C ILE A 24 -30.37 6.45 7.34
N LEU A 25 -30.53 5.29 8.01
CA LEU A 25 -31.30 5.17 9.25
C LEU A 25 -30.72 6.02 10.38
N ARG A 26 -29.39 6.15 10.45
CA ARG A 26 -28.70 6.99 11.44
C ARG A 26 -28.70 8.49 11.10
N MET A 27 -29.31 8.89 9.99
CA MET A 27 -29.29 10.27 9.50
C MET A 27 -27.87 10.86 9.47
N GLU A 28 -26.86 10.04 9.13
CA GLU A 28 -25.44 10.43 9.15
C GLU A 28 -25.11 11.53 8.12
N GLY A 29 -26.05 11.94 7.28
CA GLY A 29 -25.94 13.12 6.41
C GLY A 29 -26.01 14.47 7.13
N ALA A 30 -26.45 14.50 8.39
CA ALA A 30 -26.51 15.71 9.23
C ALA A 30 -25.40 15.79 10.30
N ASN A 31 -24.60 14.73 10.45
CA ASN A 31 -23.47 14.71 11.39
C ASN A 31 -22.24 15.37 10.76
N PRO A 32 -21.38 16.02 11.56
CA PRO A 32 -20.07 16.46 11.08
C PRO A 32 -19.31 15.26 10.49
N PRO A 33 -18.54 15.47 9.40
CA PRO A 33 -17.83 14.39 8.74
C PRO A 33 -16.93 13.66 9.74
N ASN A 34 -16.92 12.32 9.69
CA ASN A 34 -16.13 11.51 10.59
C ASN A 34 -14.63 11.73 10.32
N ARG A 35 -13.96 12.44 11.23
CA ARG A 35 -12.51 12.73 11.16
C ARG A 35 -11.65 11.72 11.90
N ALA A 36 -12.26 10.70 12.52
CA ALA A 36 -11.52 9.67 13.24
C ALA A 36 -10.59 8.88 12.29
N PRO A 37 -9.45 8.37 12.77
CA PRO A 37 -8.53 7.57 11.97
C PRO A 37 -9.20 6.40 11.24
N ILE A 38 -8.95 6.29 9.94
CA ILE A 38 -9.40 5.15 9.13
C ILE A 38 -8.24 4.19 8.93
N THR A 39 -8.49 2.89 9.13
CA THR A 39 -7.49 1.85 8.82
C THR A 39 -7.69 1.33 7.41
N LEU A 40 -6.76 1.65 6.51
CA LEU A 40 -6.77 1.21 5.12
C LEU A 40 -6.16 -0.18 4.96
N LEU A 41 -5.15 -0.49 5.78
CA LEU A 41 -4.49 -1.78 5.81
C LEU A 41 -4.02 -2.11 7.23
N LYS A 42 -4.30 -3.32 7.69
CA LYS A 42 -3.75 -3.93 8.91
C LYS A 42 -3.22 -5.31 8.55
N LEU A 43 -2.08 -5.69 9.11
CA LEU A 43 -1.39 -6.92 8.72
C LEU A 43 -0.93 -7.69 9.96
N HIS A 44 -1.88 -8.16 10.77
CA HIS A 44 -1.59 -8.82 12.05
C HIS A 44 -1.96 -10.30 12.05
N THR A 45 -2.65 -10.77 11.02
CA THR A 45 -3.11 -12.15 10.90
C THR A 45 -2.75 -12.76 9.56
N GLN A 46 -2.72 -14.08 9.48
CA GLN A 46 -2.47 -14.78 8.23
C GLN A 46 -3.56 -14.47 7.19
N GLN A 47 -4.79 -14.25 7.63
CA GLN A 47 -5.88 -13.85 6.74
C GLN A 47 -5.62 -12.48 6.09
N ASP A 48 -5.11 -11.50 6.85
CA ASP A 48 -4.77 -10.19 6.29
C ASP A 48 -3.68 -10.33 5.20
N VAL A 49 -2.66 -11.14 5.46
CA VAL A 49 -1.57 -11.43 4.50
C VAL A 49 -2.10 -12.10 3.24
N ASN A 50 -3.06 -13.01 3.37
CA ASN A 50 -3.67 -13.71 2.22
C ASN A 50 -4.49 -12.76 1.32
N GLU A 51 -4.92 -11.60 1.81
CA GLU A 51 -5.64 -10.57 1.05
C GLU A 51 -4.72 -9.56 0.34
N ILE A 52 -3.40 -9.80 0.37
CA ILE A 52 -2.41 -9.03 -0.36
C ILE A 52 -2.12 -9.67 -1.73
N ALA A 53 -1.97 -8.81 -2.74
CA ALA A 53 -1.43 -9.18 -4.03
C ALA A 53 0.02 -8.72 -4.11
N THR A 54 0.93 -9.61 -4.48
CA THR A 54 2.35 -9.34 -4.68
C THR A 54 2.68 -9.34 -6.18
N GLY A 55 3.77 -8.67 -6.56
CA GLY A 55 4.28 -8.70 -7.92
C GLY A 55 5.76 -8.32 -7.98
N CYS A 56 6.51 -8.99 -8.84
CA CYS A 56 7.95 -8.82 -8.97
C CYS A 56 8.34 -8.75 -10.46
N ASP A 57 9.47 -8.11 -10.77
CA ASP A 57 10.00 -8.10 -12.14
C ASP A 57 10.26 -9.52 -12.70
N ALA A 58 10.45 -10.52 -11.82
CA ALA A 58 10.62 -11.91 -12.20
C ALA A 58 9.46 -12.46 -13.02
N ASP A 59 8.25 -11.93 -12.82
CA ASP A 59 7.04 -12.30 -13.57
C ASP A 59 7.12 -11.83 -15.04
N MET A 60 7.94 -10.81 -15.32
CA MET A 60 8.14 -10.24 -16.66
C MET A 60 9.47 -10.64 -17.30
N GLY A 61 10.33 -11.39 -16.59
CA GLY A 61 11.66 -11.79 -17.07
C GLY A 61 12.84 -11.17 -16.32
N GLY A 62 12.58 -10.39 -15.27
CA GLY A 62 13.59 -9.93 -14.31
C GLY A 62 14.15 -11.05 -13.44
N THR A 63 15.03 -10.68 -12.51
CA THR A 63 15.72 -11.63 -11.61
C THR A 63 15.60 -11.27 -10.14
N SER A 64 14.78 -10.26 -9.80
CA SER A 64 14.52 -9.91 -8.39
C SER A 64 13.69 -11.01 -7.72
N THR A 65 13.77 -11.08 -6.39
CA THR A 65 12.96 -12.00 -5.59
C THR A 65 12.04 -11.22 -4.66
N LEU A 66 10.87 -11.80 -4.37
CA LEU A 66 9.88 -11.22 -3.47
C LEU A 66 9.31 -12.30 -2.57
N ASN A 67 9.35 -12.04 -1.27
CA ASN A 67 8.65 -12.81 -0.25
C ASN A 67 7.75 -11.88 0.56
N PHE A 68 6.57 -12.37 0.91
CA PHE A 68 5.61 -11.66 1.74
C PHE A 68 4.92 -12.66 2.65
N ALA A 69 5.09 -12.54 3.97
CA ALA A 69 4.52 -13.46 4.94
C ALA A 69 4.19 -12.77 6.27
N LEU A 70 3.46 -13.48 7.13
CA LEU A 70 3.28 -13.06 8.52
C LEU A 70 4.53 -13.40 9.33
N ASP A 71 5.08 -12.42 10.02
CA ASP A 71 6.20 -12.55 10.94
C ASP A 71 5.72 -12.45 12.38
N THR A 72 5.98 -13.49 13.17
CA THR A 72 5.66 -13.61 14.59
C THR A 72 6.89 -13.52 15.49
N SER A 73 8.07 -13.19 14.92
CA SER A 73 9.31 -13.07 15.66
C SER A 73 9.23 -11.96 16.72
N PRO A 74 9.45 -12.27 18.01
CA PRO A 74 9.42 -11.27 19.08
C PRO A 74 10.46 -10.17 18.89
N GLU A 75 11.64 -10.50 18.34
CA GLU A 75 12.72 -9.54 18.12
C GLU A 75 12.35 -8.50 17.06
N ARG A 76 11.76 -8.93 15.94
CA ARG A 76 11.36 -8.02 14.85
C ARG A 76 10.11 -7.22 15.21
N ASN A 77 9.21 -7.82 15.98
CA ASN A 77 7.97 -7.18 16.44
C ASN A 77 8.13 -6.36 17.72
N ALA A 78 9.32 -6.33 18.33
CA ALA A 78 9.61 -5.50 19.51
C ALA A 78 9.34 -4.01 19.21
N GLY A 79 8.44 -3.39 19.97
CA GLY A 79 8.02 -2.00 19.77
C GLY A 79 6.99 -1.78 18.67
N SER A 80 6.56 -2.82 17.95
CA SER A 80 5.50 -2.71 16.94
C SER A 80 4.13 -2.41 17.56
N GLY A 81 3.87 -2.90 18.78
CA GLY A 81 2.55 -2.87 19.41
C GLY A 81 1.65 -4.06 19.06
N SER A 82 2.16 -5.03 18.29
CA SER A 82 1.46 -6.26 17.88
C SER A 82 2.38 -7.47 18.05
N PRO A 83 1.86 -8.67 18.39
CA PRO A 83 2.66 -9.89 18.41
C PRO A 83 3.04 -10.39 17.00
N ALA A 84 2.35 -9.92 15.97
CA ALA A 84 2.56 -10.32 14.58
C ALA A 84 2.41 -9.14 13.63
N THR A 85 3.28 -9.07 12.63
CA THR A 85 3.23 -8.07 11.55
C THR A 85 3.54 -8.73 10.20
N ALA A 86 3.27 -8.06 9.08
CA ALA A 86 3.73 -8.59 7.80
C ALA A 86 5.20 -8.25 7.58
N HIS A 87 5.88 -9.17 6.90
CA HIS A 87 7.27 -9.01 6.48
C HIS A 87 7.33 -9.10 4.97
N PHE A 88 7.92 -8.09 4.36
CA PHE A 88 8.19 -7.97 2.92
C PHE A 88 9.70 -7.95 2.70
N TRP A 89 10.25 -8.97 2.06
CA TRP A 89 11.70 -9.11 1.90
C TRP A 89 12.09 -9.83 0.62
N GLY A 90 13.34 -9.64 0.21
CA GLY A 90 13.87 -10.26 -0.99
C GLY A 90 15.21 -9.66 -1.39
N GLU A 91 15.55 -9.89 -2.65
CA GLU A 91 16.76 -9.37 -3.27
C GLU A 91 16.39 -8.60 -4.54
N MET A 92 16.70 -7.31 -4.53
CA MET A 92 16.51 -6.42 -5.67
C MET A 92 17.66 -6.63 -6.65
N ARG A 93 17.33 -7.08 -7.87
CA ARG A 93 18.30 -7.30 -8.95
C ARG A 93 17.89 -6.53 -10.20
N LEU A 94 18.87 -5.96 -10.88
CA LEU A 94 18.64 -5.20 -12.11
C LEU A 94 18.79 -6.06 -13.37
N ALA A 95 19.34 -7.26 -13.22
CA ALA A 95 19.54 -8.18 -14.31
C ALA A 95 18.19 -8.72 -14.81
N VAL A 96 18.15 -8.92 -16.12
CA VAL A 96 17.02 -9.46 -16.86
C VAL A 96 17.52 -10.71 -17.58
N ARG A 97 16.66 -11.72 -17.70
CA ARG A 97 16.99 -12.96 -18.44
C ARG A 97 17.45 -12.61 -19.86
N PRO A 98 18.42 -13.33 -20.43
CA PRO A 98 18.99 -13.03 -21.74
C PRO A 98 17.94 -12.81 -22.84
N GLU A 99 16.86 -13.59 -22.83
CA GLU A 99 15.74 -13.51 -23.79
C GLU A 99 14.94 -12.19 -23.76
N PHE A 100 14.99 -11.43 -22.67
CA PHE A 100 14.25 -10.17 -22.48
C PHE A 100 15.16 -8.93 -22.38
N GLN A 101 16.46 -9.09 -22.58
CA GLN A 101 17.40 -7.97 -22.57
C GLN A 101 17.03 -6.91 -23.62
N GLY A 102 17.07 -5.64 -23.22
CA GLY A 102 16.70 -4.50 -24.08
C GLY A 102 15.19 -4.31 -24.30
N ARG A 103 14.34 -5.22 -23.80
CA ARG A 103 12.86 -5.11 -23.91
C ARG A 103 12.20 -4.70 -22.62
N ILE A 104 12.74 -5.15 -21.48
CA ILE A 104 12.23 -4.80 -20.16
C ILE A 104 13.37 -4.26 -19.29
N ARG A 105 12.99 -3.53 -18.24
CA ARG A 105 13.89 -3.06 -17.22
C ARG A 105 13.63 -3.82 -15.91
N GLY A 106 14.66 -4.47 -15.39
CA GLY A 106 14.61 -5.09 -14.07
C GLY A 106 14.66 -4.06 -12.94
N GLY A 107 14.40 -4.51 -11.72
CA GLY A 107 14.44 -3.71 -10.51
C GLY A 107 13.06 -3.28 -10.00
N TYR A 108 12.09 -4.21 -9.92
CA TYR A 108 10.76 -3.97 -9.35
C TYR A 108 10.33 -5.11 -8.43
N ALA A 109 9.82 -4.75 -7.24
CA ALA A 109 9.15 -5.68 -6.33
C ALA A 109 8.11 -4.90 -5.52
N GLY A 110 6.90 -5.40 -5.35
CA GLY A 110 5.90 -4.69 -4.56
C GLY A 110 4.69 -5.52 -4.18
N PHE A 111 3.87 -4.95 -3.33
CA PHE A 111 2.61 -5.52 -2.92
C PHE A 111 1.53 -4.44 -2.84
N ARG A 112 0.27 -4.86 -2.93
CA ARG A 112 -0.90 -4.00 -2.73
C ARG A 112 -2.08 -4.78 -2.17
N THR A 113 -3.04 -4.07 -1.61
CA THR A 113 -4.35 -4.65 -1.28
C THR A 113 -5.08 -5.11 -2.52
N LYS A 114 -5.83 -6.21 -2.41
CA LYS A 114 -6.70 -6.67 -3.50
C LYS A 114 -7.87 -5.72 -3.69
N THR A 115 -8.27 -5.57 -4.95
CA THR A 115 -9.48 -4.84 -5.31
C THR A 115 -10.71 -5.55 -4.76
N ARG A 116 -11.72 -4.78 -4.33
CA ARG A 116 -12.92 -5.30 -3.69
C ARG A 116 -14.16 -5.05 -4.58
N PRO A 117 -14.29 -5.75 -5.72
CA PRO A 117 -15.44 -5.57 -6.59
C PRO A 117 -16.73 -6.12 -5.96
N THR A 118 -17.85 -5.48 -6.27
CA THR A 118 -19.23 -5.77 -5.85
C THR A 118 -20.15 -5.74 -7.07
N LEU A 119 -21.42 -6.14 -6.93
CA LEU A 119 -22.39 -6.07 -8.02
C LEU A 119 -22.75 -4.63 -8.45
N PHE A 120 -22.41 -3.63 -7.63
CA PHE A 120 -22.75 -2.22 -7.85
C PHE A 120 -21.51 -1.34 -8.08
N GLY A 121 -20.38 -1.94 -8.43
CA GLY A 121 -19.09 -1.27 -8.62
C GLY A 121 -18.04 -1.77 -7.62
N GLU A 122 -17.01 -0.97 -7.35
CA GLU A 122 -15.91 -1.37 -6.46
C GLU A 122 -15.98 -0.68 -5.09
N MET A 123 -15.71 -1.42 -4.02
CA MET A 123 -15.56 -0.84 -2.68
C MET A 123 -14.27 -0.04 -2.62
N CYS A 124 -14.43 1.25 -2.36
CA CYS A 124 -13.33 2.19 -2.17
C CYS A 124 -13.41 2.80 -0.77
N ASP A 125 -12.28 3.28 -0.27
CA ASP A 125 -12.20 4.02 0.99
C ASP A 125 -12.24 5.52 0.71
N ASP A 126 -13.04 6.27 1.47
CA ASP A 126 -13.13 7.73 1.40
C ASP A 126 -12.23 8.33 2.49
N VAL A 127 -11.15 9.00 2.05
CA VAL A 127 -10.18 9.70 2.92
C VAL A 127 -10.20 11.21 2.69
N SER A 128 -11.30 11.75 2.16
CA SER A 128 -11.41 13.18 1.82
C SER A 128 -11.28 14.10 3.03
N TYR A 129 -11.63 13.59 4.22
CA TYR A 129 -11.56 14.30 5.50
C TYR A 129 -10.29 13.99 6.30
N HIS A 130 -9.29 13.37 5.66
CA HIS A 130 -7.99 13.05 6.24
C HIS A 130 -6.89 13.75 5.45
N HIS A 131 -5.94 14.34 6.18
CA HIS A 131 -4.84 15.10 5.57
C HIS A 131 -3.60 14.23 5.31
N TYR A 132 -3.38 13.18 6.11
CA TYR A 132 -2.16 12.39 6.07
C TYR A 132 -2.43 10.91 5.90
N LEU A 133 -1.55 10.25 5.14
CA LEU A 133 -1.37 8.81 5.16
C LEU A 133 -0.32 8.46 6.21
N ALA A 134 -0.70 7.68 7.22
CA ALA A 134 0.18 7.20 8.28
C ALA A 134 0.57 5.74 8.03
N LEU A 135 1.87 5.46 7.97
CA LEU A 135 2.42 4.12 7.82
C LEU A 135 3.27 3.78 9.04
N ARG A 136 2.99 2.64 9.69
CA ARG A 136 3.84 2.10 10.75
C ARG A 136 4.70 0.98 10.18
N LEU A 137 5.98 1.26 10.01
CA LEU A 137 6.93 0.42 9.26
C LEU A 137 8.21 0.17 10.07
N ARG A 138 8.92 -0.89 9.69
CA ARG A 138 10.25 -1.22 10.23
C ARG A 138 11.20 -1.46 9.08
N LEU A 139 12.21 -0.61 8.93
CA LEU A 139 13.21 -0.77 7.89
C LEU A 139 14.31 -1.76 8.30
N GLY A 140 14.70 -2.65 7.39
CA GLY A 140 15.91 -3.45 7.46
C GLY A 140 16.61 -3.54 6.10
N GLY A 141 17.48 -4.55 5.94
CA GLY A 141 18.15 -4.86 4.68
C GLY A 141 19.41 -4.02 4.44
N ASP A 142 19.88 -3.99 3.19
CA ASP A 142 21.08 -3.26 2.79
C ASP A 142 20.83 -1.73 2.83
N PRO A 143 21.73 -0.92 3.41
CA PRO A 143 21.62 0.55 3.38
C PRO A 143 21.38 1.16 2.00
N ARG A 144 21.84 0.52 0.93
CA ARG A 144 21.63 0.97 -0.46
C ARG A 144 20.17 0.91 -0.90
N THR A 145 19.36 0.01 -0.32
CA THR A 145 17.97 -0.20 -0.72
C THR A 145 16.97 0.68 0.05
N ARG A 146 17.42 1.28 1.17
CA ARG A 146 16.63 2.17 2.04
C ARG A 146 15.82 3.24 1.31
N ASN A 147 16.43 3.82 0.28
CA ASN A 147 15.90 4.97 -0.43
C ASN A 147 15.11 4.56 -1.69
N ALA A 148 14.79 3.27 -1.86
CA ALA A 148 14.10 2.74 -3.03
C ALA A 148 12.63 2.36 -2.77
N TYR A 149 12.10 2.58 -1.57
CA TYR A 149 10.71 2.29 -1.23
C TYR A 149 9.76 3.44 -1.60
N TYR A 150 8.60 3.08 -2.14
CA TYR A 150 7.53 3.98 -2.53
C TYR A 150 6.21 3.44 -2.02
N VAL A 151 5.39 4.30 -1.43
CA VAL A 151 3.98 4.00 -1.17
C VAL A 151 3.15 4.38 -2.39
N ASN A 152 2.20 3.52 -2.74
CA ASN A 152 1.37 3.64 -3.91
C ASN A 152 -0.11 3.63 -3.52
N LEU A 153 -0.87 4.58 -4.04
CA LEU A 153 -2.32 4.64 -3.93
C LEU A 153 -2.93 4.57 -5.33
N GLN A 154 -3.93 3.72 -5.51
CA GLN A 154 -4.73 3.68 -6.73
C GLN A 154 -6.10 4.27 -6.41
N THR A 155 -6.56 5.23 -7.21
CA THR A 155 -7.90 5.79 -7.13
C THR A 155 -8.81 5.17 -8.18
N ASP A 156 -10.11 5.18 -7.94
CA ASP A 156 -11.12 4.79 -8.95
C ASP A 156 -11.32 5.92 -9.98
N GLY A 157 -10.39 5.99 -10.92
CA GLY A 157 -10.38 6.96 -12.03
C GLY A 157 -10.54 6.29 -13.39
N PRO A 158 -10.65 7.08 -14.48
CA PRO A 158 -10.86 6.56 -15.83
C PRO A 158 -9.68 5.73 -16.35
N VAL A 159 -8.47 5.99 -15.85
CA VAL A 159 -7.24 5.31 -16.25
C VAL A 159 -6.79 4.38 -15.13
N THR A 160 -6.90 3.07 -15.35
CA THR A 160 -6.59 2.06 -14.33
C THR A 160 -5.10 1.86 -14.09
N THR A 161 -4.24 2.38 -14.97
CA THR A 161 -2.78 2.36 -14.82
C THR A 161 -2.24 3.53 -14.02
N ASP A 162 -3.09 4.49 -13.68
CA ASP A 162 -2.71 5.65 -12.87
C ASP A 162 -2.43 5.22 -11.44
N LEU A 163 -1.30 5.71 -10.93
CA LEU A 163 -0.81 5.41 -9.60
C LEU A 163 -0.31 6.69 -8.96
N TRP A 164 -0.79 6.97 -7.76
CA TRP A 164 -0.27 8.04 -6.93
C TRP A 164 0.88 7.48 -6.13
N GLN A 165 2.08 8.04 -6.31
CA GLN A 165 3.29 7.52 -5.69
C GLN A 165 3.94 8.58 -4.80
N HIS A 166 4.47 8.13 -3.66
CA HIS A 166 5.32 8.93 -2.80
C HIS A 166 6.48 8.10 -2.29
N ARG A 167 7.69 8.67 -2.29
CA ARG A 167 8.88 8.00 -1.78
C ARG A 167 8.85 7.91 -0.26
N LEU A 168 9.21 6.77 0.31
CA LEU A 168 9.30 6.61 1.76
C LEU A 168 10.67 7.09 2.26
N TYR A 169 10.66 8.05 3.18
CA TYR A 169 11.86 8.54 3.85
C TYR A 169 11.86 8.05 5.30
N PHE A 170 12.71 7.07 5.56
CA PHE A 170 12.93 6.54 6.91
C PHE A 170 13.87 7.47 7.68
N LYS A 171 13.53 7.82 8.92
CA LYS A 171 14.41 8.62 9.81
C LYS A 171 15.28 7.70 10.67
N ARG A 172 14.82 6.49 10.99
CA ARG A 172 15.55 5.52 11.83
C ARG A 172 16.44 4.60 11.01
N ASN A 173 17.61 4.24 11.52
CA ASN A 173 18.53 3.27 10.91
C ASN A 173 18.94 2.14 11.85
N ASP A 174 18.25 2.02 12.99
CA ASP A 174 18.53 1.05 14.06
C ASP A 174 17.63 -0.21 13.98
N GLY A 175 16.84 -0.34 12.91
CA GLY A 175 15.90 -1.46 12.75
C GLY A 175 14.65 -1.37 13.62
N GLY A 176 14.42 -0.22 14.30
CA GLY A 176 13.22 0.03 15.09
C GLY A 176 11.99 0.38 14.24
N TRP A 177 10.81 0.24 14.83
CA TRP A 177 9.55 0.69 14.24
C TRP A 177 9.46 2.22 14.23
N GLU A 178 9.01 2.78 13.11
CA GLU A 178 8.70 4.20 12.99
C GLU A 178 7.36 4.44 12.30
N ASP A 179 6.69 5.51 12.72
CA ASP A 179 5.50 6.03 12.06
C ASP A 179 5.95 7.11 11.06
N ILE A 180 5.54 6.95 9.80
CA ILE A 180 5.77 7.89 8.69
C ILE A 180 4.42 8.51 8.34
N PHE A 181 4.34 9.83 8.31
CA PHE A 181 3.12 10.56 7.95
C PHE A 181 3.36 11.35 6.67
N ILE A 182 2.53 11.14 5.66
CA ILE A 182 2.70 11.73 4.32
C ILE A 182 1.44 12.51 3.97
N PRO A 183 1.52 13.83 3.72
CA PRO A 183 0.38 14.59 3.23
C PRO A 183 -0.14 13.98 1.91
N PHE A 184 -1.45 13.79 1.77
CA PHE A 184 -2.01 13.26 0.51
C PHE A 184 -1.67 14.14 -0.71
N ASN A 185 -1.46 15.45 -0.49
CA ASN A 185 -1.09 16.39 -1.53
C ASN A 185 0.37 16.25 -2.03
N ASN A 186 1.22 15.52 -1.31
CA ASN A 186 2.61 15.29 -1.73
C ASN A 186 2.72 14.11 -2.71
N PHE A 187 1.66 13.32 -2.88
CA PHE A 187 1.67 12.22 -3.83
C PHE A 187 1.69 12.74 -5.27
N VAL A 188 2.50 12.08 -6.08
CA VAL A 188 2.69 12.44 -7.48
C VAL A 188 1.99 11.41 -8.36
N LEU A 189 1.23 11.90 -9.34
CA LEU A 189 0.55 11.03 -10.30
C LEU A 189 1.54 10.49 -11.33
N THR A 190 1.60 9.17 -11.44
CA THR A 190 2.39 8.44 -12.44
C THR A 190 1.49 7.50 -13.24
N ASN A 191 1.93 7.20 -14.47
CA ASN A 191 1.30 6.21 -15.34
C ASN A 191 2.39 5.27 -15.84
N THR A 192 2.24 3.97 -15.57
CA THR A 192 3.24 2.95 -15.98
C THR A 192 4.68 3.30 -15.53
N GLY A 193 4.82 3.99 -14.40
CA GLY A 193 6.11 4.40 -13.84
C GLY A 193 6.68 5.71 -14.40
N GLU A 194 5.97 6.38 -15.31
CA GLU A 194 6.32 7.70 -15.84
C GLU A 194 5.51 8.81 -15.19
N LEU A 195 6.13 9.97 -14.99
CA LEU A 195 5.47 11.14 -14.42
C LEU A 195 4.42 11.68 -15.40
N VAL A 196 3.18 11.84 -14.93
CA VAL A 196 2.14 12.50 -15.73
C VAL A 196 2.40 14.00 -15.78
N GLN A 197 2.44 14.59 -16.97
CA GLN A 197 2.76 16.01 -17.15
C GLN A 197 1.72 16.94 -16.52
N HIS A 198 0.44 16.58 -16.60
CA HIS A 198 -0.65 17.35 -16.00
C HIS A 198 -1.05 16.74 -14.65
N GLN A 199 -0.50 17.30 -13.57
CA GLN A 199 -0.87 16.89 -12.22
C GLN A 199 -2.27 17.40 -11.88
N MET A 200 -3.15 16.49 -11.52
CA MET A 200 -4.47 16.80 -10.96
C MET A 200 -4.48 16.58 -9.45
N SER A 201 -5.59 16.88 -8.78
CA SER A 201 -5.77 16.50 -7.37
C SER A 201 -6.18 15.03 -7.26
N MET A 202 -5.61 14.31 -6.29
CA MET A 202 -6.00 12.93 -6.00
C MET A 202 -7.49 12.82 -5.64
N PHE A 203 -8.18 11.84 -6.24
CA PHE A 203 -9.59 11.57 -5.94
C PHE A 203 -9.75 10.80 -4.62
N ARG A 204 -9.57 11.51 -3.51
CA ARG A 204 -9.55 10.97 -2.13
C ARG A 204 -10.85 10.31 -1.69
N GLN A 205 -11.97 10.58 -2.36
CA GLN A 205 -13.26 9.94 -2.08
C GLN A 205 -13.27 8.45 -2.45
N ARG A 206 -12.38 8.02 -3.36
CA ARG A 206 -12.41 6.66 -3.92
C ARG A 206 -10.99 6.07 -4.01
N ILE A 207 -10.37 5.82 -2.86
CA ILE A 207 -9.13 5.02 -2.80
C ILE A 207 -9.49 3.55 -3.01
N ARG A 208 -8.97 2.95 -4.07
CA ARG A 208 -9.22 1.57 -4.49
C ARG A 208 -8.25 0.59 -3.86
N THR A 209 -6.95 0.90 -3.92
CA THR A 209 -5.89 0.05 -3.36
C THR A 209 -4.77 0.87 -2.75
N VAL A 210 -4.12 0.31 -1.73
CA VAL A 210 -2.88 0.84 -1.15
C VAL A 210 -1.81 -0.24 -1.19
N GLY A 211 -0.56 0.16 -1.43
CA GLY A 211 0.56 -0.76 -1.53
C GLY A 211 1.90 -0.09 -1.31
N ILE A 212 2.94 -0.90 -1.22
CA ILE A 212 4.33 -0.44 -1.17
C ILE A 212 5.10 -1.19 -2.26
N SER A 213 5.91 -0.47 -3.02
CA SER A 213 6.82 -1.03 -4.01
C SER A 213 8.24 -0.56 -3.78
N MET A 214 9.18 -1.33 -4.26
CA MET A 214 10.57 -0.98 -4.41
C MET A 214 10.92 -0.81 -5.87
N LEU A 215 11.58 0.31 -6.18
CA LEU A 215 11.99 0.68 -7.52
C LEU A 215 13.50 0.83 -7.56
N GLY A 216 14.18 -0.20 -8.08
CA GLY A 216 15.62 -0.23 -8.26
C GLY A 216 16.07 0.19 -9.66
N GLY A 217 15.24 -0.07 -10.68
CA GLY A 217 15.59 0.07 -12.09
C GLY A 217 16.14 1.45 -12.46
N ASN A 218 15.37 2.51 -12.19
CA ASN A 218 15.72 3.90 -12.56
C ASN A 218 16.93 4.44 -11.78
N SER A 219 17.12 3.97 -10.55
CA SER A 219 18.11 4.50 -9.62
C SER A 219 19.37 3.64 -9.52
N GLY A 220 19.44 2.53 -10.26
CA GLY A 220 20.57 1.60 -10.17
C GLY A 220 20.71 0.91 -8.81
N VAL A 221 19.61 0.77 -8.06
CA VAL A 221 19.64 0.22 -6.71
C VAL A 221 19.44 -1.30 -6.76
N SER A 222 20.39 -2.03 -6.19
CA SER A 222 20.36 -3.49 -6.02
C SER A 222 20.82 -3.88 -4.63
N GLY A 223 20.36 -5.02 -4.13
CA GLY A 223 20.74 -5.55 -2.82
C GLY A 223 19.58 -6.19 -2.08
N SER A 224 19.85 -6.72 -0.89
CA SER A 224 18.81 -7.28 -0.03
C SER A 224 17.93 -6.17 0.54
N TYR A 225 16.65 -6.47 0.64
CA TYR A 225 15.66 -5.56 1.20
C TYR A 225 14.79 -6.28 2.23
N ASP A 226 14.38 -5.54 3.25
CA ASP A 226 13.61 -6.03 4.39
C ASP A 226 12.74 -4.88 4.91
N LEU A 227 11.44 -5.11 4.95
CA LEU A 227 10.47 -4.16 5.46
C LEU A 227 9.43 -4.91 6.31
N GLY A 228 9.31 -4.51 7.57
CA GLY A 228 8.18 -4.87 8.43
C GLY A 228 7.03 -3.89 8.22
N ILE A 229 5.81 -4.39 8.12
CA ILE A 229 4.59 -3.60 7.91
C ILE A 229 3.57 -3.97 8.97
N HIS A 230 3.20 -2.98 9.78
CA HIS A 230 2.17 -3.13 10.80
C HIS A 230 0.81 -2.67 10.27
N SER A 231 0.71 -1.40 9.86
CA SER A 231 -0.54 -0.83 9.36
C SER A 231 -0.33 0.40 8.47
N ILE A 232 -1.34 0.68 7.66
CA ILE A 232 -1.51 1.92 6.90
C ILE A 232 -2.87 2.52 7.24
N ARG A 233 -2.88 3.80 7.62
CA ARG A 233 -4.06 4.51 8.10
C ARG A 233 -4.18 5.88 7.42
N ALA A 234 -5.38 6.41 7.34
CA ALA A 234 -5.62 7.82 7.04
C ALA A 234 -5.93 8.55 8.34
N VAL A 235 -5.24 9.66 8.59
CA VAL A 235 -5.27 10.39 9.87
C VAL A 235 -5.26 11.91 9.66
N ASN A 236 -5.58 12.65 10.72
CA ASN A 236 -5.50 14.11 10.76
C ASN A 236 -4.39 14.60 11.71
N GLU A 237 -4.23 15.92 11.83
CA GLU A 237 -3.16 16.53 12.64
C GLU A 237 -3.27 16.14 14.12
N GLU A 238 -4.50 16.05 14.63
CA GLU A 238 -4.82 15.64 15.99
C GLU A 238 -4.34 14.20 16.34
N ASP A 239 -4.10 13.36 15.33
CA ASP A 239 -3.70 11.96 15.50
C ASP A 239 -2.19 11.74 15.34
N LEU A 240 -1.43 12.79 15.00
CA LEU A 240 0.00 12.68 14.71
C LEU A 240 0.79 12.47 16.01
N SER A 241 1.52 11.35 16.08
CA SER A 241 2.48 11.10 17.17
C SER A 241 3.82 11.82 16.98
N ARG A 242 4.09 12.34 15.77
CA ARG A 242 5.34 13.00 15.32
C ARG A 242 5.05 13.95 14.15
N PRO A 243 5.93 14.94 13.85
CA PRO A 243 5.74 15.83 12.70
C PRO A 243 5.79 15.05 11.36
N PRO A 244 5.02 15.51 10.35
CA PRO A 244 4.93 14.82 9.06
C PRO A 244 6.24 14.85 8.27
N CYS A 245 6.35 13.95 7.30
CA CYS A 245 7.39 14.02 6.27
C CYS A 245 7.00 15.12 5.29
N GLU A 246 7.91 16.09 5.13
CA GLU A 246 7.83 17.13 4.09
C GLU A 246 8.11 16.56 2.70
#